data_AF-A0A7R9VEC1-F1
#
_entry.id   AF-A0A7R9VEC1-F1
#
_cell.length_a   1.000
_cell.length_b   1.000
_cell.length_c   1.000
_cell.angle_alpha   90.00
_cell.angle_beta   90.00
_cell.angle_gamma   90.00
#
_symmetry.space_group_name_H-M   'P 1'
#
loop_
_entity.id
_entity.type
_entity.pdbx_description
1 polymer ?
#
loop_
_entity_poly.entity_id
_entity_poly.type
_entity_poly.pdbx_seq_one_letter_code
_entity_poly.pdbx_strand_id
1 'polypeptide(L)'
;AGQTSGAASQARSLPSHMASAPPAARGGSGDLDAIDAAVALLGDEYRVKYRKTLTPTPEQLASLRLRPGRNTISYRIGATVLSAYVYLLNWDTKLVISDVDGTITRSDVLGHLLPAIGLDWTHVGISQLFTNVSASGYQLMYLSSRSIGQANITRDFLNAIVQGKHRMPLGPVIISPDGILPSLYREMILRRPHEFKIATLQEIRALFPPDVNPFYAGFGNRDTDEISYKAVGVPVSRTFIINPRGELRRVSTAVQSSTLSSLRAMDELVNSIFPPLRRRAERQWAMPWPLDIAASTAAAAATAANASAAAA
;
A
#
# COMPACT_ATOMS: atom_id res chain seq x y z
N ALA A 1 -32.15 1.56 -72.30
CA ALA A 1 -32.10 2.79 -71.49
C ALA A 1 -30.87 2.71 -70.60
N GLY A 2 -30.06 3.75 -70.34
CA GLY A 2 -30.05 5.19 -70.67
C GLY A 2 -29.18 5.87 -69.58
N GLN A 3 -28.12 6.64 -69.85
CA GLN A 3 -28.08 8.06 -70.29
C GLN A 3 -28.93 8.99 -69.41
N THR A 4 -28.50 10.16 -68.86
CA THR A 4 -27.22 10.96 -68.87
C THR A 4 -27.27 11.99 -67.69
N SER A 5 -26.32 12.86 -67.33
CA SER A 5 -25.01 13.35 -67.85
C SER A 5 -23.91 13.33 -66.74
N GLY A 6 -23.02 14.28 -66.36
CA GLY A 6 -22.72 15.72 -66.64
C GLY A 6 -23.05 16.66 -65.45
N ALA A 7 -22.30 17.73 -65.11
CA ALA A 7 -21.02 18.28 -65.56
C ALA A 7 -20.54 19.42 -64.58
N ALA A 8 -19.49 20.22 -64.84
CA ALA A 8 -18.06 19.90 -64.67
C ALA A 8 -17.16 21.18 -64.75
N SER A 9 -16.51 21.61 -63.65
CA SER A 9 -15.46 22.67 -63.63
C SER A 9 -14.52 22.48 -62.41
N GLN A 10 -13.20 22.73 -62.38
CA GLN A 10 -12.19 23.45 -63.19
C GLN A 10 -12.08 24.98 -63.08
N ALA A 11 -11.13 25.45 -62.24
CA ALA A 11 -10.34 26.69 -62.35
C ALA A 11 -9.28 26.70 -61.21
N ARG A 12 -8.09 27.34 -61.30
CA ARG A 12 -7.14 27.59 -62.42
C ARG A 12 -5.76 27.93 -61.80
N SER A 13 -4.68 27.92 -62.58
CA SER A 13 -3.29 28.04 -62.06
C SER A 13 -2.60 29.37 -62.38
N LEU A 14 -1.72 29.83 -61.45
CA LEU A 14 -0.56 30.73 -61.65
C LEU A 14 -0.91 32.19 -62.11
N PRO A 15 0.03 33.18 -62.08
CA PRO A 15 1.50 33.07 -62.09
C PRO A 15 2.28 33.91 -61.05
N SER A 16 3.61 33.73 -61.08
CA SER A 16 4.65 34.50 -60.38
C SER A 16 5.25 35.60 -61.26
N HIS A 17 5.71 36.73 -60.68
CA HIS A 17 6.83 37.50 -61.24
C HIS A 17 7.59 38.37 -60.20
N MET A 18 8.83 38.68 -60.59
CA MET A 18 9.90 39.46 -59.93
C MET A 18 9.57 40.96 -59.73
N ALA A 19 10.30 41.80 -58.98
CA ALA A 19 11.24 41.68 -57.83
C ALA A 19 11.73 43.10 -57.44
N SER A 20 12.27 43.30 -56.22
CA SER A 20 13.46 44.15 -55.91
C SER A 20 13.53 44.63 -54.44
N ALA A 21 14.71 44.50 -53.83
CA ALA A 21 15.17 45.27 -52.66
C ALA A 21 16.72 45.14 -52.55
N PRO A 22 17.48 46.22 -52.35
CA PRO A 22 18.95 46.17 -52.18
C PRO A 22 19.38 45.82 -50.74
N PRO A 23 20.65 45.40 -50.51
CA PRO A 23 21.08 44.80 -49.24
C PRO A 23 21.63 45.81 -48.21
N ALA A 24 21.63 45.41 -46.93
CA ALA A 24 22.30 46.13 -45.85
C ALA A 24 23.01 45.19 -44.85
N ALA A 25 24.25 45.52 -44.51
CA ALA A 25 25.06 45.15 -43.34
C ALA A 25 25.00 43.73 -42.73
N ARG A 26 26.15 43.04 -42.75
CA ARG A 26 26.49 41.87 -41.92
C ARG A 26 26.46 42.20 -40.42
N GLY A 27 26.12 41.25 -39.56
CA GLY A 27 26.34 41.35 -38.11
C GLY A 27 25.94 40.15 -37.25
N GLY A 28 26.84 39.16 -37.08
CA GLY A 28 26.95 38.42 -35.81
C GLY A 28 25.99 37.29 -35.43
N SER A 29 25.36 36.54 -36.36
CA SER A 29 24.50 35.39 -35.96
C SER A 29 25.26 34.08 -35.65
N GLY A 30 26.42 33.86 -36.27
CA GLY A 30 27.03 32.53 -36.41
C GLY A 30 27.36 31.78 -35.10
N ASP A 31 27.71 32.49 -34.03
CA ASP A 31 27.98 31.86 -32.73
C ASP A 31 26.68 31.43 -32.01
N LEU A 32 25.57 32.17 -32.18
CA LEU A 32 24.28 31.80 -31.61
C LEU A 32 23.68 30.61 -32.37
N ASP A 33 23.72 30.65 -33.71
CA ASP A 33 23.31 29.53 -34.56
C ASP A 33 24.09 28.24 -34.23
N ALA A 34 25.38 28.35 -33.89
CA ALA A 34 26.23 27.24 -33.47
C ALA A 34 25.92 26.72 -32.05
N ILE A 35 25.60 27.62 -31.10
CA ILE A 35 25.20 27.24 -29.74
C ILE A 35 23.84 26.52 -29.76
N ASP A 36 22.85 27.03 -30.47
CA ASP A 36 21.53 26.37 -30.58
C ASP A 36 21.65 25.02 -31.32
N ALA A 37 22.51 24.91 -32.33
CA ALA A 37 22.82 23.62 -32.97
C ALA A 37 23.49 22.63 -32.01
N ALA A 38 24.41 23.08 -31.15
CA ALA A 38 25.05 22.24 -30.13
C ALA A 38 24.07 21.81 -29.03
N VAL A 39 23.19 22.70 -28.58
CA VAL A 39 22.12 22.40 -27.62
C VAL A 39 21.10 21.40 -28.22
N ALA A 40 20.77 21.53 -29.51
CA ALA A 40 19.94 20.57 -30.22
C ALA A 40 20.61 19.18 -30.34
N LEU A 41 21.92 19.13 -30.62
CA LEU A 41 22.69 17.88 -30.68
C LEU A 41 22.79 17.18 -29.31
N LEU A 42 22.88 17.94 -28.21
CA LEU A 42 22.83 17.41 -26.83
C LEU A 42 21.41 16.99 -26.39
N GLY A 43 20.38 17.33 -27.18
CA GLY A 43 18.97 17.37 -26.76
C GLY A 43 18.27 16.03 -26.47
N ASP A 44 18.82 14.90 -26.90
CA ASP A 44 18.24 13.56 -26.64
C ASP A 44 19.11 12.64 -25.76
N GLU A 45 20.44 12.81 -25.70
CA GLU A 45 21.30 11.98 -24.84
C GLU A 45 21.12 12.31 -23.35
N TYR A 46 20.89 13.58 -23.00
CA TYR A 46 20.74 14.04 -21.62
C TYR A 46 19.29 14.10 -21.10
N ARG A 47 18.33 13.50 -21.82
CA ARG A 47 16.94 13.38 -21.33
C ARG A 47 16.85 12.39 -20.16
N VAL A 48 16.77 12.92 -18.94
CA VAL A 48 16.56 12.16 -17.70
C VAL A 48 15.28 11.31 -17.80
N LYS A 49 15.43 9.98 -17.87
CA LYS A 49 14.32 9.03 -18.04
C LYS A 49 13.64 8.72 -16.71
N TYR A 50 12.65 9.54 -16.34
CA TYR A 50 11.86 9.35 -15.11
C TYR A 50 10.99 8.09 -15.17
N ARG A 51 11.29 7.11 -14.30
CA ARG A 51 10.42 5.94 -14.07
C ARG A 51 9.40 6.26 -12.97
N LYS A 52 8.11 6.20 -13.29
CA LYS A 52 7.03 6.24 -12.29
C LYS A 52 7.05 4.95 -11.46
N THR A 53 6.94 5.07 -10.14
CA THR A 53 6.92 3.96 -9.17
C THR A 53 5.97 4.30 -8.02
N LEU A 54 5.37 3.27 -7.40
CA LEU A 54 4.65 3.39 -6.13
C LEU A 54 5.53 3.00 -4.92
N THR A 55 6.67 2.34 -5.18
CA THR A 55 7.66 1.94 -4.18
C THR A 55 8.81 2.95 -4.19
N PRO A 56 9.05 3.70 -3.10
CA PRO A 56 10.22 4.57 -2.97
C PRO A 56 11.52 3.77 -2.84
N THR A 57 12.65 4.38 -3.16
CA THR A 57 13.98 3.76 -2.99
C THR A 57 14.41 3.70 -1.52
N PRO A 58 15.40 2.86 -1.13
CA PRO A 58 15.90 2.81 0.25
C PRO A 58 16.37 4.18 0.78
N GLU A 59 16.98 5.00 -0.07
CA GLU A 59 17.48 6.34 0.26
C GLU A 59 16.32 7.32 0.49
N GLN A 60 15.27 7.23 -0.35
CA GLN A 60 14.04 7.98 -0.16
C GLN A 60 13.35 7.59 1.15
N LEU A 61 13.25 6.30 1.48
CA LEU A 61 12.69 5.82 2.75
C LEU A 61 13.54 6.27 3.96
N ALA A 62 14.87 6.22 3.85
CA ALA A 62 15.78 6.70 4.90
C ALA A 62 15.62 8.22 5.14
N SER A 63 15.40 9.01 4.09
CA SER A 63 15.19 10.46 4.18
C SER A 63 13.96 10.85 5.03
N LEU A 64 12.96 9.97 5.14
CA LEU A 64 11.75 10.18 5.95
C LEU A 64 12.03 10.09 7.46
N ARG A 65 13.20 9.58 7.89
CA ARG A 65 13.63 9.47 9.30
C ARG A 65 12.57 8.82 10.21
N LEU A 66 11.91 7.78 9.69
CA LEU A 66 10.83 7.06 10.38
C LEU A 66 11.31 6.45 11.70
N ARG A 67 10.47 6.53 12.73
CA ARG A 67 10.67 5.85 14.03
C ARG A 67 10.04 4.45 13.98
N PRO A 68 10.53 3.46 14.75
CA PRO A 68 9.87 2.16 14.86
C PRO A 68 8.40 2.27 15.27
N GLY A 69 7.53 1.47 14.64
CA GLY A 69 6.07 1.53 14.80
C GLY A 69 5.40 2.55 13.87
N ARG A 70 4.29 3.13 14.32
CA ARG A 70 3.43 4.03 13.53
C ARG A 70 4.00 5.46 13.46
N ASN A 71 4.19 5.95 12.25
CA ASN A 71 4.48 7.35 11.93
C ASN A 71 3.30 7.96 11.16
N THR A 72 3.15 9.28 11.23
CA THR A 72 2.25 10.04 10.35
C THR A 72 3.09 10.74 9.29
N ILE A 73 2.67 10.63 8.03
CA ILE A 73 3.23 11.37 6.89
C ILE A 73 2.13 12.22 6.25
N SER A 74 2.52 13.27 5.53
CA SER A 74 1.56 14.15 4.85
C SER A 74 2.02 14.47 3.42
N TYR A 75 1.13 14.24 2.46
CA TYR A 75 1.28 14.66 1.07
C TYR A 75 0.65 16.02 0.89
N ARG A 76 1.29 16.93 0.14
CA ARG A 76 0.73 18.24 -0.22
C ARG A 76 0.48 18.30 -1.72
N ILE A 77 -0.74 18.64 -2.12
CA ILE A 77 -1.20 18.74 -3.51
C ILE A 77 -1.84 20.12 -3.66
N GLY A 78 -1.06 21.08 -4.16
CA GLY A 78 -1.44 22.49 -4.12
C GLY A 78 -1.65 22.96 -2.66
N ALA A 79 -2.81 23.54 -2.37
CA ALA A 79 -3.21 23.94 -1.02
C ALA A 79 -3.67 22.77 -0.14
N THR A 80 -4.04 21.62 -0.73
CA THR A 80 -4.60 20.48 0.01
C THR A 80 -3.49 19.65 0.67
N VAL A 81 -3.71 19.24 1.93
CA VAL A 81 -2.83 18.33 2.65
C VAL A 81 -3.58 17.03 2.98
N LEU A 82 -3.02 15.90 2.56
CA LEU A 82 -3.53 14.56 2.83
C LEU A 82 -2.59 13.84 3.81
N SER A 83 -3.08 13.47 4.98
CA SER A 83 -2.29 12.71 5.96
C SER A 83 -2.53 11.20 5.84
N ALA A 84 -1.46 10.41 6.01
CA ALA A 84 -1.48 8.96 6.00
C ALA A 84 -0.59 8.39 7.12
N TYR A 85 -0.78 7.11 7.45
CA TYR A 85 0.06 6.39 8.40
C TYR A 85 1.04 5.46 7.67
N VAL A 86 2.30 5.47 8.08
CA VAL A 86 3.33 4.53 7.63
C VAL A 86 3.91 3.80 8.84
N TYR A 87 4.11 2.49 8.72
CA TYR A 87 4.60 1.64 9.80
C TYR A 87 6.01 1.15 9.49
N LEU A 88 6.98 1.51 10.33
CA LEU A 88 8.33 0.93 10.28
C LEU A 88 8.37 -0.28 11.23
N LEU A 89 8.42 -1.48 10.68
CA LEU A 89 8.51 -2.73 11.43
C LEU A 89 9.94 -3.29 11.32
N ASN A 90 10.39 -4.04 12.34
CA ASN A 90 11.66 -4.75 12.25
C ASN A 90 11.50 -6.04 11.42
N TRP A 91 12.57 -6.52 10.78
CA TRP A 91 12.53 -7.73 9.95
C TRP A 91 12.14 -9.00 10.72
N ASP A 92 12.39 -9.05 12.03
CA ASP A 92 12.02 -10.19 12.89
C ASP A 92 10.58 -10.10 13.46
N THR A 93 9.82 -9.04 13.13
CA THR A 93 8.43 -8.83 13.56
C THR A 93 7.56 -10.05 13.22
N LYS A 94 6.63 -10.39 14.12
CA LYS A 94 5.65 -11.46 13.91
C LYS A 94 4.26 -10.86 13.78
N LEU A 95 3.77 -10.83 12.54
CA LEU A 95 2.47 -10.31 12.16
C LEU A 95 1.36 -11.31 12.48
N VAL A 96 0.24 -10.80 12.98
CA VAL A 96 -1.00 -11.54 13.18
C VAL A 96 -2.06 -10.86 12.32
N ILE A 97 -2.52 -11.57 11.29
CA ILE A 97 -3.52 -11.05 10.36
C ILE A 97 -4.89 -11.17 11.03
N SER A 98 -5.72 -10.13 10.92
CA SER A 98 -7.15 -10.22 11.15
C SER A 98 -7.88 -9.59 9.97
N ASP A 99 -8.85 -10.28 9.38
CA ASP A 99 -9.89 -9.55 8.66
C ASP A 99 -10.71 -8.68 9.63
N VAL A 100 -11.39 -7.66 9.13
CA VAL A 100 -12.28 -6.78 9.90
C VAL A 100 -13.73 -7.20 9.73
N ASP A 101 -14.14 -7.45 8.50
CA ASP A 101 -15.55 -7.65 8.14
C ASP A 101 -15.98 -9.08 8.45
N GLY A 102 -17.01 -9.21 9.29
CA GLY A 102 -17.52 -10.50 9.79
C GLY A 102 -16.54 -11.29 10.69
N THR A 103 -15.33 -10.77 10.92
CA THR A 103 -14.32 -11.33 11.82
C THR A 103 -14.17 -10.50 13.10
N ILE A 104 -14.12 -9.16 12.96
CA ILE A 104 -14.20 -8.23 14.08
C ILE A 104 -15.65 -7.80 14.29
N THR A 105 -16.37 -7.43 13.23
CA THR A 105 -17.84 -7.27 13.27
C THR A 105 -18.53 -8.65 13.26
N ARG A 106 -19.74 -8.76 13.82
CA ARG A 106 -20.53 -10.01 13.80
C ARG A 106 -21.16 -10.34 12.43
N SER A 107 -21.11 -9.41 11.47
CA SER A 107 -21.51 -9.65 10.09
C SER A 107 -20.88 -8.64 9.13
N ASP A 108 -20.77 -9.06 7.86
CA ASP A 108 -20.26 -8.25 6.76
C ASP A 108 -21.21 -7.06 6.47
N VAL A 109 -22.52 -7.31 6.47
CA VAL A 109 -23.55 -6.33 6.08
C VAL A 109 -23.65 -5.17 7.07
N LEU A 110 -23.64 -5.45 8.38
CA LEU A 110 -23.73 -4.39 9.40
C LEU A 110 -22.46 -3.53 9.44
N GLY A 111 -21.31 -4.09 9.01
CA GLY A 111 -20.05 -3.37 8.88
C GLY A 111 -20.13 -2.14 7.95
N HIS A 112 -21.01 -2.16 6.95
CA HIS A 112 -21.20 -1.03 6.03
C HIS A 112 -22.14 0.08 6.56
N LEU A 113 -22.88 -0.16 7.65
CA LEU A 113 -23.89 0.76 8.21
C LEU A 113 -23.42 1.47 9.50
N LEU A 114 -22.13 1.38 9.82
CA LEU A 114 -21.58 1.63 11.16
C LEU A 114 -21.66 3.06 11.78
N PRO A 115 -21.93 4.18 11.10
CA PRO A 115 -21.92 5.49 11.78
C PRO A 115 -23.05 5.73 12.80
N ALA A 116 -24.17 5.00 12.71
CA ALA A 116 -25.47 5.53 13.15
C ALA A 116 -26.09 4.95 14.43
N ILE A 117 -25.59 3.83 14.98
CA ILE A 117 -26.23 3.13 16.12
C ILE A 117 -25.18 2.70 17.15
N GLY A 118 -25.28 3.25 18.37
CA GLY A 118 -24.37 3.02 19.50
C GLY A 118 -24.47 1.65 20.18
N LEU A 119 -24.53 0.58 19.39
CA LEU A 119 -24.46 -0.81 19.85
C LEU A 119 -23.09 -1.39 19.51
N ASP A 120 -22.51 -2.22 20.40
CA ASP A 120 -21.30 -2.97 20.07
C ASP A 120 -21.65 -4.15 19.14
N TRP A 121 -21.39 -3.96 17.85
CA TRP A 121 -21.53 -4.95 16.79
C TRP A 121 -20.33 -5.91 16.66
N THR A 122 -19.32 -5.82 17.54
CA THR A 122 -18.12 -6.66 17.49
C THR A 122 -18.28 -7.98 18.25
N HIS A 123 -17.45 -8.99 17.94
CA HIS A 123 -17.44 -10.23 18.71
C HIS A 123 -16.91 -10.02 20.14
N VAL A 124 -17.66 -10.51 21.14
CA VAL A 124 -17.36 -10.28 22.56
C VAL A 124 -16.05 -10.98 22.94
N GLY A 125 -15.10 -10.21 23.49
CA GLY A 125 -13.80 -10.69 23.95
C GLY A 125 -12.68 -10.54 22.92
N ILE A 126 -12.95 -10.10 21.69
CA ILE A 126 -11.92 -9.95 20.67
C ILE A 126 -10.85 -8.90 21.04
N SER A 127 -11.25 -7.78 21.68
CA SER A 127 -10.28 -6.77 22.11
C SER A 127 -9.42 -7.25 23.28
N GLN A 128 -9.94 -8.13 24.14
CA GLN A 128 -9.16 -8.78 25.19
C GLN A 128 -8.10 -9.70 24.57
N LEU A 129 -8.51 -10.60 23.67
CA LEU A 129 -7.62 -11.53 22.98
C LEU A 129 -6.52 -10.80 22.21
N PHE A 130 -6.89 -9.81 21.40
CA PHE A 130 -5.90 -9.08 20.61
C PHE A 130 -4.97 -8.22 21.49
N THR A 131 -5.46 -7.68 22.62
CA THR A 131 -4.58 -7.04 23.63
C THR A 131 -3.54 -8.02 24.19
N ASN A 132 -3.94 -9.25 24.52
CA ASN A 132 -3.03 -10.24 25.09
C ASN A 132 -2.03 -10.80 24.06
N VAL A 133 -2.46 -10.99 22.81
CA VAL A 133 -1.59 -11.28 21.66
C VAL A 133 -0.56 -10.15 21.46
N SER A 134 -0.99 -8.89 21.52
CA SER A 134 -0.11 -7.72 21.40
C SER A 134 0.88 -7.61 22.57
N ALA A 135 0.42 -7.85 23.81
CA ALA A 135 1.27 -7.86 25.01
C ALA A 135 2.35 -8.97 24.96
N SER A 136 2.08 -10.06 24.24
CA SER A 136 3.04 -11.14 23.97
C SER A 136 4.08 -10.79 22.87
N GLY A 137 4.02 -9.57 22.31
CA GLY A 137 5.00 -9.02 21.37
C GLY A 137 4.62 -9.18 19.88
N TYR A 138 3.43 -9.68 19.58
CA TYR A 138 2.96 -9.87 18.20
C TYR A 138 2.29 -8.61 17.66
N GLN A 139 2.57 -8.24 16.41
CA GLN A 139 2.00 -7.05 15.78
C GLN A 139 0.72 -7.42 15.03
N LEU A 140 -0.42 -6.90 15.45
CA LEU A 140 -1.69 -7.03 14.71
C LEU A 140 -1.59 -6.28 13.38
N MET A 141 -2.12 -6.88 12.32
CA MET A 141 -2.35 -6.25 11.02
C MET A 141 -3.79 -6.53 10.59
N TYR A 142 -4.53 -5.47 10.30
CA TYR A 142 -5.92 -5.55 9.90
C TYR A 142 -6.02 -5.55 8.38
N LEU A 143 -6.86 -6.42 7.83
CA LEU A 143 -7.19 -6.52 6.41
C LEU A 143 -8.68 -6.26 6.24
N SER A 144 -9.11 -5.65 5.14
CA SER A 144 -10.54 -5.51 4.82
C SER A 144 -10.74 -5.36 3.31
N SER A 145 -11.81 -5.97 2.78
CA SER A 145 -12.26 -5.84 1.39
C SER A 145 -13.19 -4.63 1.16
N ARG A 146 -13.14 -3.63 2.03
CA ARG A 146 -13.80 -2.34 1.79
C ARG A 146 -13.05 -1.53 0.74
N SER A 147 -13.69 -0.50 0.19
CA SER A 147 -13.04 0.41 -0.75
C SER A 147 -12.07 1.38 -0.06
N ILE A 148 -11.09 1.92 -0.79
CA ILE A 148 -10.14 2.92 -0.27
C ILE A 148 -10.83 4.16 0.33
N GLY A 149 -12.00 4.56 -0.18
CA GLY A 149 -12.80 5.68 0.37
C GLY A 149 -13.33 5.42 1.78
N GLN A 150 -13.42 4.15 2.20
CA GLN A 150 -13.83 3.73 3.54
C GLN A 150 -12.62 3.46 4.47
N ALA A 151 -11.38 3.67 4.01
CA ALA A 151 -10.17 3.36 4.78
C ALA A 151 -10.06 4.15 6.10
N ASN A 152 -10.52 5.41 6.12
CA ASN A 152 -10.56 6.21 7.35
C ASN A 152 -11.65 5.71 8.29
N ILE A 153 -12.91 5.62 7.83
CA ILE A 153 -14.04 5.08 8.59
C ILE A 153 -13.71 3.73 9.25
N THR A 154 -13.06 2.84 8.52
CA THR A 154 -12.70 1.49 9.00
C THR A 154 -11.60 1.54 10.07
N ARG A 155 -10.63 2.44 9.94
CA ARG A 155 -9.57 2.65 10.93
C ARG A 155 -10.09 3.35 12.19
N ASP A 156 -10.98 4.32 12.02
CA ASP A 156 -11.56 5.10 13.11
C ASP A 156 -12.56 4.24 13.90
N PHE A 157 -13.31 3.36 13.23
CA PHE A 157 -14.04 2.26 13.84
C PHE A 157 -13.12 1.37 14.69
N LEU A 158 -12.02 0.85 14.13
CA LEU A 158 -11.06 0.02 14.88
C LEU A 158 -10.50 0.73 16.12
N ASN A 159 -10.16 2.02 16.02
CA ASN A 159 -9.70 2.85 17.14
C ASN A 159 -10.79 3.08 18.21
N ALA A 160 -12.07 3.07 17.83
CA ALA A 160 -13.20 3.32 18.70
C ALA A 160 -13.69 2.08 19.48
N ILE A 161 -13.33 0.86 19.07
CA ILE A 161 -13.72 -0.37 19.77
C ILE A 161 -13.10 -0.41 21.18
N VAL A 162 -13.96 -0.53 22.18
CA VAL A 162 -13.61 -0.74 23.60
C VAL A 162 -14.48 -1.85 24.18
N GLN A 163 -13.88 -2.89 24.75
CA GLN A 163 -14.59 -3.97 25.44
C GLN A 163 -14.10 -4.05 26.90
N GLY A 164 -14.93 -3.55 27.82
CA GLY A 164 -14.55 -3.38 29.22
C GLY A 164 -13.35 -2.43 29.35
N LYS A 165 -12.22 -2.93 29.87
CA LYS A 165 -10.97 -2.16 30.00
C LYS A 165 -10.04 -2.26 28.78
N HIS A 166 -10.39 -3.03 27.75
CA HIS A 166 -9.52 -3.31 26.60
C HIS A 166 -9.90 -2.51 25.36
N ARG A 167 -8.89 -2.04 24.63
CA ARG A 167 -9.03 -1.38 23.32
C ARG A 167 -8.38 -2.25 22.26
N MET A 168 -8.76 -2.09 21.00
CA MET A 168 -8.07 -2.79 19.91
C MET A 168 -6.61 -2.31 19.79
N PRO A 169 -5.63 -3.21 19.64
CA PRO A 169 -4.24 -2.82 19.41
C PRO A 169 -4.05 -2.00 18.13
N LEU A 170 -3.12 -1.05 18.15
CA LEU A 170 -2.72 -0.33 16.94
C LEU A 170 -2.00 -1.27 15.96
N GLY A 171 -2.35 -1.15 14.68
CA GLY A 171 -1.71 -1.89 13.60
C GLY A 171 -1.98 -1.26 12.23
N PRO A 172 -1.19 -1.60 11.20
CA PRO A 172 -1.51 -1.23 9.83
C PRO A 172 -2.90 -1.78 9.45
N VAL A 173 -3.69 -0.94 8.79
CA VAL A 173 -4.99 -1.31 8.23
C VAL A 173 -4.83 -1.33 6.71
N ILE A 174 -4.76 -2.53 6.16
CA ILE A 174 -4.61 -2.83 4.75
C ILE A 174 -6.01 -2.95 4.15
N ILE A 175 -6.25 -2.20 3.08
CA ILE A 175 -7.54 -2.10 2.41
C ILE A 175 -7.35 -2.63 0.99
N SER A 176 -8.24 -3.50 0.53
CA SER A 176 -8.23 -4.03 -0.84
C SER A 176 -8.34 -2.87 -1.87
N PRO A 177 -7.68 -2.94 -3.04
CA PRO A 177 -7.65 -1.85 -4.02
C PRO A 177 -8.99 -1.58 -4.75
N ASP A 178 -10.11 -2.06 -4.23
CA ASP A 178 -11.50 -2.05 -4.72
C ASP A 178 -12.10 -0.64 -4.98
N GLY A 179 -11.29 0.41 -4.93
CA GLY A 179 -11.65 1.78 -5.35
C GLY A 179 -10.63 2.49 -6.24
N ILE A 180 -9.59 1.80 -6.77
CA ILE A 180 -8.47 2.44 -7.50
C ILE A 180 -8.31 1.92 -8.95
N LEU A 181 -9.45 1.70 -9.64
CA LEU A 181 -9.53 1.39 -11.09
C LEU A 181 -8.90 0.02 -11.48
N PRO A 182 -9.00 -0.44 -12.75
CA PRO A 182 -9.98 -0.17 -13.80
C PRO A 182 -10.96 -1.37 -13.98
N SER A 183 -11.66 -1.48 -15.11
CA SER A 183 -12.71 -2.49 -15.38
C SER A 183 -12.27 -3.94 -15.19
N LEU A 184 -11.10 -4.32 -15.70
CA LEU A 184 -10.55 -5.69 -15.59
C LEU A 184 -10.31 -6.13 -14.12
N TYR A 185 -9.80 -5.23 -13.27
CA TYR A 185 -9.64 -5.53 -11.85
C TYR A 185 -10.99 -5.78 -11.18
N ARG A 186 -12.01 -5.00 -11.53
CA ARG A 186 -13.37 -5.13 -10.95
C ARG A 186 -14.01 -6.48 -11.26
N GLU A 187 -13.82 -7.02 -12.47
CA GLU A 187 -14.32 -8.35 -12.85
C GLU A 187 -13.61 -9.48 -12.08
N MET A 188 -12.29 -9.35 -11.86
CA MET A 188 -11.49 -10.29 -11.09
C MET A 188 -11.83 -10.24 -9.59
N ILE A 189 -11.95 -9.04 -9.00
CA ILE A 189 -12.38 -8.81 -7.60
C ILE A 189 -13.72 -9.49 -7.32
N LEU A 190 -14.71 -9.28 -8.20
CA LEU A 190 -16.06 -9.84 -8.04
C LEU A 190 -16.12 -11.37 -8.19
N ARG A 191 -15.18 -12.00 -8.90
CA ARG A 191 -15.16 -13.46 -9.11
C ARG A 191 -14.25 -14.23 -8.15
N ARG A 192 -13.14 -13.63 -7.70
CA ARG A 192 -12.12 -14.33 -6.90
C ARG A 192 -11.50 -13.44 -5.80
N PRO A 193 -12.28 -13.01 -4.79
CA PRO A 193 -11.80 -12.11 -3.74
C PRO A 193 -10.63 -12.66 -2.91
N HIS A 194 -10.42 -13.98 -2.88
CA HIS A 194 -9.25 -14.60 -2.24
C HIS A 194 -7.93 -14.31 -2.99
N GLU A 195 -7.94 -14.17 -4.32
CA GLU A 195 -6.71 -13.86 -5.07
C GLU A 195 -6.13 -12.49 -4.68
N PHE A 196 -6.97 -11.53 -4.30
CA PHE A 196 -6.55 -10.22 -3.81
C PHE A 196 -5.95 -10.29 -2.41
N LYS A 197 -6.60 -11.01 -1.49
CA LYS A 197 -6.03 -11.26 -0.16
C LYS A 197 -4.68 -11.98 -0.28
N ILE A 198 -4.55 -12.95 -1.19
CA ILE A 198 -3.28 -13.65 -1.47
C ILE A 198 -2.23 -12.66 -2.00
N ALA A 199 -2.51 -11.93 -3.09
CA ALA A 199 -1.57 -11.02 -3.72
C ALA A 199 -1.08 -9.92 -2.75
N THR A 200 -2.01 -9.26 -2.04
CA THR A 200 -1.67 -8.22 -1.05
C THR A 200 -0.82 -8.76 0.10
N LEU A 201 -1.12 -9.97 0.60
CA LEU A 201 -0.29 -10.60 1.64
C LEU A 201 1.06 -11.08 1.08
N GLN A 202 1.15 -11.47 -0.19
CA GLN A 202 2.42 -11.81 -0.86
C GLN A 202 3.31 -10.58 -1.04
N GLU A 203 2.77 -9.44 -1.46
CA GLU A 203 3.49 -8.16 -1.50
C GLU A 203 4.02 -7.77 -0.12
N ILE A 204 3.19 -7.87 0.92
CA ILE A 204 3.61 -7.60 2.31
C ILE A 204 4.69 -8.57 2.78
N ARG A 205 4.62 -9.86 2.41
CA ARG A 205 5.69 -10.84 2.68
C ARG A 205 6.99 -10.48 1.96
N ALA A 206 6.93 -9.95 0.73
CA ALA A 206 8.10 -9.54 -0.04
C ALA A 206 8.85 -8.32 0.53
N LEU A 207 8.27 -7.62 1.53
CA LEU A 207 8.96 -6.59 2.31
C LEU A 207 9.90 -7.17 3.40
N PHE A 208 9.86 -8.49 3.63
CA PHE A 208 10.68 -9.19 4.63
C PHE A 208 11.75 -10.07 3.96
N PRO A 209 12.82 -10.48 4.69
CA PRO A 209 13.82 -11.39 4.15
C PRO A 209 13.20 -12.69 3.61
N PRO A 210 13.66 -13.24 2.46
CA PRO A 210 12.99 -14.38 1.81
C PRO A 210 12.87 -15.66 2.66
N ASP A 211 13.82 -15.84 3.59
CA ASP A 211 13.90 -16.92 4.58
C ASP A 211 12.97 -16.73 5.79
N VAL A 212 12.45 -15.52 6.01
CA VAL A 212 11.60 -15.16 7.15
C VAL A 212 10.15 -15.02 6.71
N ASN A 213 9.27 -15.88 7.24
CA ASN A 213 7.83 -15.59 7.18
C ASN A 213 7.46 -14.60 8.31
N PRO A 214 6.96 -13.38 8.01
CA PRO A 214 6.45 -12.48 9.03
C PRO A 214 5.14 -12.99 9.64
N PHE A 215 4.30 -13.71 8.89
CA PHE A 215 2.95 -14.08 9.32
C PHE A 215 2.98 -15.28 10.27
N TYR A 216 2.54 -15.03 11.51
CA TYR A 216 2.51 -16.03 12.56
C TYR A 216 1.16 -16.74 12.67
N ALA A 217 0.05 -16.00 12.53
CA ALA A 217 -1.33 -16.46 12.65
C ALA A 217 -2.28 -15.61 11.80
N GLY A 218 -3.48 -16.13 11.54
CA GLY A 218 -4.54 -15.43 10.81
C GLY A 218 -5.93 -15.69 11.38
N PHE A 219 -6.70 -14.62 11.56
CA PHE A 219 -8.11 -14.63 11.96
C PHE A 219 -8.98 -14.16 10.78
N GLY A 220 -9.95 -14.98 10.38
CA GLY A 220 -10.92 -14.66 9.32
C GLY A 220 -12.31 -15.21 9.64
N ASN A 221 -13.24 -15.13 8.69
CA ASN A 221 -14.63 -15.60 8.85
C ASN A 221 -15.12 -16.51 7.71
N ARG A 222 -14.31 -16.72 6.67
CA ARG A 222 -14.65 -17.52 5.48
C ARG A 222 -13.55 -18.54 5.18
N ASP A 223 -13.91 -19.66 4.56
CA ASP A 223 -12.92 -20.65 4.07
C ASP A 223 -11.93 -20.04 3.06
N THR A 224 -12.33 -18.97 2.35
CA THR A 224 -11.43 -18.17 1.49
C THR A 224 -10.26 -17.54 2.24
N ASP A 225 -10.41 -17.26 3.53
CA ASP A 225 -9.38 -16.63 4.34
C ASP A 225 -8.35 -17.67 4.77
N GLU A 226 -8.81 -18.89 5.07
CA GLU A 226 -7.94 -20.04 5.31
C GLU A 226 -7.06 -20.33 4.08
N ILE A 227 -7.64 -20.33 2.89
CA ILE A 227 -6.90 -20.44 1.61
C ILE A 227 -5.88 -19.30 1.49
N SER A 228 -6.29 -18.07 1.80
CA SER A 228 -5.44 -16.88 1.68
C SER A 228 -4.24 -16.90 2.61
N TYR A 229 -4.45 -17.22 3.90
CA TYR A 229 -3.38 -17.28 4.90
C TYR A 229 -2.43 -18.47 4.65
N LYS A 230 -2.97 -19.62 4.23
CA LYS A 230 -2.18 -20.80 3.84
C LYS A 230 -1.27 -20.51 2.64
N ALA A 231 -1.75 -19.75 1.64
CA ALA A 231 -0.96 -19.38 0.47
C ALA A 231 0.25 -18.47 0.79
N VAL A 232 0.22 -17.74 1.91
CA VAL A 232 1.37 -16.97 2.43
C VAL A 232 2.11 -17.68 3.57
N GLY A 233 1.85 -18.97 3.77
CA GLY A 233 2.61 -19.83 4.68
C GLY A 233 2.25 -19.70 6.16
N VAL A 234 1.08 -19.13 6.51
CA VAL A 234 0.55 -19.24 7.88
C VAL A 234 0.26 -20.72 8.17
N PRO A 235 0.75 -21.28 9.29
CA PRO A 235 0.44 -22.66 9.67
C PRO A 235 -1.06 -22.84 9.89
N VAL A 236 -1.64 -23.89 9.31
CA VAL A 236 -3.08 -24.21 9.45
C VAL A 236 -3.53 -24.30 10.91
N SER A 237 -2.67 -24.79 11.81
CA SER A 237 -2.89 -24.85 13.26
C SER A 237 -2.87 -23.49 13.98
N ARG A 238 -2.59 -22.40 13.26
CA ARG A 238 -2.66 -20.98 13.67
C ARG A 238 -3.58 -20.15 12.75
N THR A 239 -4.42 -20.82 11.98
CA THR A 239 -5.55 -20.21 11.27
C THR A 239 -6.82 -20.45 12.06
N PHE A 240 -7.56 -19.37 12.32
CA PHE A 240 -8.76 -19.36 13.15
C PHE A 240 -9.91 -18.72 12.35
N ILE A 241 -10.96 -19.50 12.06
CA ILE A 241 -12.12 -19.01 11.31
C ILE A 241 -13.30 -18.84 12.29
N ILE A 242 -13.74 -17.60 12.50
CA ILE A 242 -14.86 -17.28 13.40
C ILE A 242 -16.19 -17.41 12.68
N ASN A 243 -17.22 -17.90 13.38
CA ASN A 243 -18.59 -17.87 12.90
C ASN A 243 -19.38 -16.70 13.54
N PRO A 244 -20.58 -16.33 13.02
CA PRO A 244 -21.37 -15.22 13.56
C PRO A 244 -21.78 -15.33 15.05
N ARG A 245 -21.62 -16.49 15.69
CA ARG A 245 -21.85 -16.68 17.14
C ARG A 245 -20.64 -16.30 18.00
N GLY A 246 -19.46 -16.12 17.40
CA GLY A 246 -18.20 -15.90 18.12
C GLY A 246 -17.46 -17.20 18.47
N GLU A 247 -17.82 -18.31 17.83
CA GLU A 247 -17.15 -19.60 17.95
C GLU A 247 -16.06 -19.69 16.87
N LEU A 248 -14.82 -20.00 17.27
CA LEU A 248 -13.68 -20.17 16.38
C LEU A 248 -13.50 -21.63 15.99
N ARG A 249 -13.54 -21.92 14.70
CA ARG A 249 -13.00 -23.16 14.13
C ARG A 249 -11.48 -23.06 14.10
N ARG A 250 -10.81 -23.87 14.92
CA ARG A 250 -9.40 -24.22 14.67
C ARG A 250 -9.33 -25.35 13.65
N VAL A 251 -8.50 -25.20 12.63
CA VAL A 251 -8.31 -26.23 11.61
C VAL A 251 -7.18 -27.17 12.04
N SER A 252 -7.42 -28.48 11.97
CA SER A 252 -6.47 -29.52 12.37
C SER A 252 -6.15 -30.44 11.20
N THR A 253 -4.86 -30.75 11.01
CA THR A 253 -4.37 -31.53 9.85
C THR A 253 -4.64 -33.03 9.96
N ALA A 254 -4.95 -33.55 11.16
CA ALA A 254 -4.92 -35.00 11.41
C ALA A 254 -6.24 -35.73 11.09
N VAL A 255 -7.38 -35.21 11.56
CA VAL A 255 -8.73 -35.76 11.37
C VAL A 255 -9.72 -34.59 11.35
N GLN A 256 -10.87 -34.74 10.69
CA GLN A 256 -11.97 -33.76 10.64
C GLN A 256 -12.65 -33.53 12.00
N SER A 257 -11.93 -32.95 12.96
CA SER A 257 -12.49 -32.44 14.22
C SER A 257 -12.26 -30.93 14.31
N SER A 258 -13.24 -30.18 13.84
CA SER A 258 -13.34 -28.74 14.07
C SER A 258 -13.75 -28.48 15.51
N THR A 259 -12.80 -28.47 16.44
CA THR A 259 -13.07 -27.98 17.80
C THR A 259 -13.46 -26.51 17.72
N LEU A 260 -14.72 -26.23 18.04
CA LEU A 260 -15.23 -24.86 18.16
C LEU A 260 -14.88 -24.34 19.57
N SER A 261 -14.04 -23.31 19.64
CA SER A 261 -13.69 -22.64 20.90
C SER A 261 -14.12 -21.18 20.87
N SER A 262 -14.69 -20.66 21.96
CA SER A 262 -14.99 -19.22 22.04
C SER A 262 -13.71 -18.38 22.03
N LEU A 263 -13.82 -17.10 21.63
CA LEU A 263 -12.72 -16.12 21.78
C LEU A 263 -12.11 -16.11 23.18
N ARG A 264 -12.95 -16.28 24.22
CA ARG A 264 -12.52 -16.38 25.62
C ARG A 264 -11.72 -17.65 25.90
N ALA A 265 -12.17 -18.82 25.45
CA ALA A 265 -11.42 -20.08 25.63
C ALA A 265 -10.09 -20.06 24.87
N MET A 266 -10.00 -19.31 23.76
CA MET A 266 -8.74 -19.06 23.07
C MET A 266 -7.83 -18.07 23.83
N ASP A 267 -8.40 -17.06 24.49
CA ASP A 267 -7.66 -16.11 25.34
C ASP A 267 -7.09 -16.78 26.60
N GLU A 268 -7.85 -17.67 27.23
CA GLU A 268 -7.39 -18.53 28.33
C GLU A 268 -6.21 -19.44 27.90
N LEU A 269 -6.04 -19.68 26.60
CA LEU A 269 -4.91 -20.41 26.00
C LEU A 269 -3.88 -19.50 25.28
N VAL A 270 -3.98 -18.17 25.39
CA VAL A 270 -3.20 -17.22 24.56
C VAL A 270 -1.71 -17.43 24.68
N ASN A 271 -1.18 -17.69 25.88
CA ASN A 271 0.26 -17.92 26.12
C ASN A 271 0.80 -19.23 25.52
N SER A 272 -0.08 -20.19 25.17
CA SER A 272 0.29 -21.44 24.49
C SER A 272 0.30 -21.26 22.97
N ILE A 273 -0.63 -20.48 22.44
CA ILE A 273 -0.78 -20.21 21.00
C ILE A 273 0.19 -19.11 20.54
N PHE A 274 0.37 -18.08 21.37
CA PHE A 274 1.21 -16.89 21.19
C PHE A 274 2.18 -16.77 22.38
N PRO A 275 3.16 -17.70 22.52
CA PRO A 275 4.14 -17.63 23.60
C PRO A 275 4.90 -16.30 23.55
N PRO A 276 5.11 -15.63 24.69
CA PRO A 276 5.75 -14.31 24.73
C PRO A 276 7.08 -14.29 23.98
N LEU A 277 7.15 -13.47 22.92
CA LEU A 277 8.38 -13.23 22.20
C LEU A 277 9.37 -12.57 23.16
N ARG A 278 10.60 -13.11 23.25
CA ARG A 278 11.64 -12.61 24.18
C ARG A 278 11.84 -11.11 23.95
N ARG A 279 11.31 -10.29 24.88
CA ARG A 279 11.20 -8.83 24.73
C ARG A 279 12.57 -8.20 24.56
N ARG A 280 12.94 -7.90 23.32
CA ARG A 280 14.32 -7.62 22.94
C ARG A 280 14.69 -6.15 23.09
N ALA A 281 14.60 -5.64 24.32
CA ALA A 281 14.96 -4.27 24.66
C ALA A 281 16.44 -3.90 24.36
N GLU A 282 17.30 -4.90 24.12
CA GLU A 282 18.77 -4.73 24.07
C GLU A 282 19.44 -5.16 22.76
N ARG A 283 18.71 -5.68 21.75
CA ARG A 283 19.24 -5.51 20.37
C ARG A 283 18.93 -4.08 19.99
N GLN A 284 19.93 -3.22 20.18
CA GLN A 284 20.03 -1.94 19.50
C GLN A 284 19.66 -2.13 18.01
N TRP A 285 19.12 -1.06 17.42
CA TRP A 285 18.78 -0.98 16.00
C TRP A 285 20.07 -0.97 15.15
N ALA A 286 20.72 -2.12 15.08
CA ALA A 286 21.86 -2.40 14.22
C ALA A 286 21.34 -2.49 12.79
N MET A 287 21.29 -1.33 12.12
CA MET A 287 21.14 -1.26 10.66
C MET A 287 22.18 -2.19 10.04
N PRO A 288 21.80 -3.24 9.28
CA PRO A 288 22.76 -4.05 8.53
C PRO A 288 23.30 -3.29 7.30
N TRP A 289 22.73 -2.11 7.01
CA TRP A 289 23.13 -1.21 5.95
C TRP A 289 24.09 -0.14 6.49
N PRO A 290 25.34 -0.05 5.99
CA PRO A 290 26.17 1.12 6.22
C PRO A 290 25.55 2.31 5.50
N LEU A 291 24.86 3.16 6.24
CA LEU A 291 24.49 4.49 5.75
C LEU A 291 25.74 5.37 5.80
N ASP A 292 26.43 5.52 4.67
CA ASP A 292 27.43 6.57 4.48
C ASP A 292 26.72 7.94 4.40
N ILE A 293 26.31 8.42 5.58
CA ILE A 293 25.61 9.70 5.77
C ILE A 293 26.44 10.84 5.16
N ALA A 294 27.78 10.76 5.25
CA ALA A 294 28.70 11.70 4.62
C ALA A 294 28.53 11.78 3.09
N ALA A 295 28.45 10.64 2.40
CA ALA A 295 28.23 10.58 0.94
C ALA A 295 26.83 11.10 0.56
N SER A 296 25.81 10.76 1.35
CA SER A 296 24.45 11.28 1.18
C SER A 296 24.38 12.80 1.33
N THR A 297 25.05 13.37 2.35
CA THR A 297 25.12 14.84 2.53
C THR A 297 25.94 15.53 1.45
N ALA A 298 27.03 14.91 0.97
CA ALA A 298 27.84 15.46 -0.12
C ALA A 298 27.05 15.51 -1.44
N ALA A 299 26.34 14.44 -1.78
CA ALA A 299 25.47 14.40 -2.96
C ALA A 299 24.32 15.43 -2.88
N ALA A 300 23.69 15.57 -1.70
CA ALA A 300 22.65 16.57 -1.49
C ALA A 300 23.19 18.02 -1.58
N ALA A 301 24.36 18.30 -1.00
CA ALA A 301 25.01 19.60 -1.07
C ALA A 301 25.46 19.97 -2.49
N ALA A 302 26.06 19.03 -3.24
CA ALA A 302 26.42 19.23 -4.64
C ALA A 302 25.19 19.50 -5.53
N THR A 303 24.08 18.78 -5.29
CA THR A 303 22.82 19.00 -6.00
C THR A 303 22.25 20.39 -5.70
N ALA A 304 22.30 20.85 -4.44
CA ALA A 304 21.85 22.19 -4.05
C ALA A 304 22.74 23.30 -4.63
N ALA A 305 24.07 23.13 -4.63
CA ALA A 305 25.01 24.09 -5.19
C ALA A 305 24.80 24.26 -6.71
N ASN A 306 24.66 23.15 -7.44
CA ASN A 306 24.37 23.18 -8.88
C ASN A 306 23.00 23.82 -9.17
N ALA A 307 21.99 23.60 -8.31
CA ALA A 307 20.69 24.25 -8.44
C ALA A 307 20.75 25.77 -8.20
N SER A 308 21.61 26.25 -7.30
CA SER A 308 21.84 27.70 -7.13
C SER A 308 22.68 28.32 -8.26
N ALA A 309 23.65 27.58 -8.81
CA ALA A 309 24.48 28.04 -9.92
C ALA A 309 23.74 28.09 -11.26
N ALA A 310 22.63 27.35 -11.41
CA ALA A 310 21.74 27.40 -12.55
C ALA A 310 20.59 28.42 -12.41
N ALA A 311 20.62 29.27 -11.36
CA ALA A 311 19.59 30.24 -11.02
C ALA A 311 20.13 31.66 -10.78
N ALA A 312 21.34 31.93 -11.26
CA ALA A 312 22.07 33.20 -11.18
C ALA A 312 22.69 33.54 -12.54
#